data_AF-A0A6L7G613-F1
#
_entry.id   AF-A0A6L7G613-F1
#
_cell.length_a   1.000
_cell.length_b   1.000
_cell.length_c   1.000
_cell.angle_alpha   90.00
_cell.angle_beta   90.00
_cell.angle_gamma   90.00
#
_symmetry.space_group_name_H-M   'P 1'
#
loop_
_entity.id
_entity.type
_entity.pdbx_description
1 polymer ?
#
loop_
_entity_poly.entity_id
_entity_poly.type
_entity_poly.pdbx_seq_one_letter_code
_entity_poly.pdbx_strand_id
1 'polypeptide(L)' 'MPVTRYDYATGYRSREAAQESLEDGFASGDVMEGERPRIEPYRNARGLRRYKITLES' A
#
# COMPACT_ATOMS: atom_id res chain seq x y z
N MET A 1 15.81 14.66 3.26
CA MET A 1 16.00 13.20 3.28
C MET A 1 15.51 12.66 1.94
N PRO A 2 16.18 11.69 1.30
CA PRO A 2 15.69 11.12 0.05
C PRO A 2 14.35 10.44 0.33
N VAL A 3 13.30 10.86 -0.40
CA VAL A 3 11.99 10.23 -0.32
C VAL A 3 12.11 8.80 -0.81
N THR A 4 12.00 7.84 0.11
CA THR A 4 12.18 6.43 -0.22
C THR A 4 10.80 5.82 -0.40
N ARG A 5 10.47 5.49 -1.65
CA ARG A 5 9.23 4.82 -1.97
C ARG A 5 9.43 3.31 -1.93
N TYR A 6 8.66 2.62 -1.10
CA TYR A 6 8.70 1.17 -1.00
C TYR A 6 7.30 0.56 -1.04
N ASP A 7 7.23 -0.68 -1.53
CA ASP A 7 5.99 -1.45 -1.58
C ASP A 7 5.77 -2.06 -0.18
N TYR A 8 4.86 -1.47 0.60
CA TYR A 8 4.52 -1.93 1.95
C TYR A 8 3.72 -3.24 1.91
N ALA A 9 2.73 -3.30 1.03
CA ALA A 9 1.91 -4.49 0.86
C ALA A 9 1.39 -4.62 -0.57
N THR A 10 1.26 -5.86 -1.06
CA THR A 10 0.84 -6.14 -2.44
C THR A 10 -0.13 -7.32 -2.48
N GLY A 11 -0.86 -7.47 -3.59
CA GLY A 11 -1.69 -8.65 -3.84
C GLY A 11 -3.17 -8.50 -3.48
N TYR A 12 -3.60 -7.32 -3.05
CA TYR A 12 -5.01 -7.06 -2.73
C TYR A 12 -5.90 -7.20 -3.97
N ARG A 13 -7.07 -7.81 -3.79
CA ARG A 13 -8.02 -8.05 -4.88
C ARG A 13 -8.87 -6.82 -5.21
N SER A 14 -9.09 -5.96 -4.21
CA SER A 14 -9.92 -4.76 -4.28
C SER A 14 -9.20 -3.57 -3.65
N ARG A 15 -9.59 -2.36 -4.04
CA ARG A 15 -9.07 -1.13 -3.44
C ARG A 15 -9.45 -1.03 -1.96
N GLU A 16 -10.68 -1.41 -1.61
CA GLU A 16 -11.18 -1.41 -0.22
C GLU A 16 -10.34 -2.31 0.68
N ALA A 17 -10.00 -3.53 0.24
CA ALA A 17 -9.13 -4.42 1.02
C ALA A 17 -7.72 -3.83 1.25
N ALA A 18 -7.18 -3.10 0.27
CA ALA A 18 -5.92 -2.39 0.44
C ALA A 18 -6.07 -1.18 1.37
N GLN A 19 -7.24 -0.54 1.40
CA GLN A 19 -7.52 0.58 2.29
C GLN A 19 -7.68 0.11 3.73
N GLU A 20 -8.41 -0.98 3.97
CA GLU A 20 -8.58 -1.57 5.30
C GLU A 20 -7.23 -1.97 5.92
N SER A 21 -6.35 -2.62 5.14
CA SER A 21 -4.98 -2.89 5.61
C SER A 21 -4.15 -1.63 5.86
N LEU A 22 -4.40 -0.55 5.13
CA LEU A 22 -3.70 0.71 5.37
C LEU A 22 -4.19 1.36 6.66
N GLU A 23 -5.50 1.38 6.90
CA GLU A 23 -6.12 1.89 8.13
C GLU A 23 -5.65 1.08 9.35
N ASP A 24 -5.56 -0.24 9.22
CA ASP A 24 -4.99 -1.13 10.23
C ASP A 24 -3.51 -0.81 10.50
N GLY A 25 -2.71 -0.57 9.45
CA GLY A 25 -1.30 -0.18 9.58
C GLY A 25 -1.09 1.18 10.26
N PHE A 26 -2.01 2.14 10.04
CA PHE A 26 -2.01 3.39 10.82
C PHE A 26 -2.41 3.15 12.28
N ALA A 27 -3.38 2.27 12.53
CA ALA A 27 -3.84 1.95 13.88
C ALA A 27 -2.80 1.15 14.69
N SER A 28 -2.02 0.28 14.04
CA SER A 28 -0.93 -0.49 14.66
C SER A 28 0.33 0.35 14.92
N GLY A 29 0.46 1.47 14.20
CA GLY A 29 1.67 2.31 14.20
C GLY A 29 2.79 1.80 13.28
N ASP A 30 2.49 0.83 12.41
CA ASP A 30 3.40 0.38 11.35
C ASP A 30 3.60 1.46 10.26
N VAL A 31 2.55 2.25 10.00
CA VAL A 31 2.59 3.39 9.07
C VAL A 31 2.63 4.67 9.88
N MET A 32 3.72 5.43 9.77
CA MET A 32 3.83 6.72 10.46
C MET A 32 3.00 7.80 9.76
N GLU A 33 2.47 8.78 10.50
CA GLU A 33 1.72 9.92 9.94
C GLU A 33 2.52 10.75 8.91
N GLY A 34 3.86 10.66 8.93
CA GLY A 34 4.73 11.30 7.94
C GLY A 34 4.85 10.53 6.62
N GLU A 35 4.49 9.24 6.62
CA GLU A 35 4.53 8.42 5.41
C GLU A 35 3.31 8.72 4.55
N ARG A 36 3.52 8.83 3.24
CA ARG A 36 2.45 9.15 2.27
C ARG A 36 1.98 7.88 1.58
N PRO A 37 1.05 7.11 2.17
CA PRO A 37 0.54 5.92 1.53
C PRO A 37 -0.22 6.23 0.25
N ARG A 38 0.01 5.39 -0.76
CA ARG A 38 -0.76 5.37 -2.00
C ARG A 38 -1.17 3.96 -2.34
N ILE A 39 -2.43 3.81 -2.74
CA ILE A 39 -2.96 2.56 -3.27
C ILE A 39 -2.91 2.63 -4.80
N GLU A 40 -2.15 1.73 -5.41
CA GLU A 40 -1.98 1.66 -6.86
C GLU A 40 -2.47 0.33 -7.41
N PRO A 41 -3.23 0.32 -8.51
CA PRO A 41 -3.53 -0.90 -9.23
C PRO A 41 -2.31 -1.38 -10.02
N TYR A 42 -2.06 -2.69 -10.02
CA TYR A 42 -1.05 -3.33 -10.86
C TYR A 42 -1.60 -4.63 -11.45
N ARG A 43 -0.96 -5.14 -12.51
CA ARG A 43 -1.23 -6.49 -13.02
C ARG A 43 -0.22 -7.45 -12.44
N ASN A 44 -0.69 -8.54 -11.85
CA ASN A 44 0.21 -9.60 -11.40
C ASN A 44 0.75 -10.42 -12.58
N ALA A 45 1.66 -11.34 -12.33
CA ALA A 45 2.22 -12.24 -13.35
C ALA A 45 1.18 -13.09 -14.10
N ARG A 46 -0.04 -13.22 -13.56
CA ARG A 46 -1.18 -13.92 -14.18
C ARG A 46 -2.10 -12.98 -14.98
N GLY A 47 -1.73 -11.71 -15.12
CA GLY A 47 -2.54 -10.68 -15.82
C GLY A 47 -3.74 -10.16 -15.04
N LEU A 48 -3.94 -10.59 -13.78
CA LEU A 48 -5.07 -10.16 -12.95
C LEU A 48 -4.78 -8.79 -12.34
N ARG A 49 -5.80 -7.93 -12.34
CA ARG A 49 -5.75 -6.64 -11.62
C ARG A 49 -5.70 -6.91 -10.12
N ARG A 50 -4.68 -6.34 -9.49
CA ARG A 50 -4.45 -6.34 -8.04
C ARG A 50 -4.16 -4.91 -7.61
N TYR A 51 -4.19 -4.68 -6.31
CA TYR A 51 -3.83 -3.42 -5.69
C TYR A 51 -2.62 -3.62 -4.79
N LYS A 52 -1.75 -2.62 -4.76
CA LYS A 52 -0.62 -2.54 -3.86
C LYS A 52 -0.66 -1.22 -3.09
N ILE A 53 -0.05 -1.22 -1.92
CA ILE A 53 0.13 -0.07 -1.04
C ILE A 53 1.61 0.29 -1.13
N THR A 54 1.89 1.53 -1.48
CA THR A 54 3.24 2.08 -1.49
C THR A 54 3.33 3.17 -0.44
N LEU A 55 4.36 3.13 0.39
CA LEU A 55 4.67 4.19 1.34
C LEU A 55 5.82 5.03 0.78
N GLU A 56 5.80 6.33 1.09
CA GLU A 56 6.86 7.28 0.78
C GLU A 56 7.22 7.96 2.10
N SER A 57 8.44 7.73 2.60
CA SER A 57 9.01 8.33 3.82
C SER A 57 10.15 9.28 3.50
#